data_AF-A0A3C0CWP2-F1
#
_entry.id   AF-A0A3C0CWP2-F1
#
_cell.length_a   1.000
_cell.length_b   1.000
_cell.length_c   1.000
_cell.angle_alpha   90.00
_cell.angle_beta   90.00
_cell.angle_gamma   90.00
#
_symmetry.space_group_name_H-M   'P 1'
#
loop_
_entity.id
_entity.type
_entity.pdbx_description
1 polymer ?
#
loop_
_entity_poly.entity_id
_entity_poly.type
_entity_poly.pdbx_seq_one_letter_code
_entity_poly.pdbx_strand_id
1 'polypeptide(L)'
;MQFLTAARRDIFRYIERFYSKLCRADTVKEGIAMKHVLSHTAPFDMVQEDFRKLDSALRLRTTWDVERLILIQSVQGHAHEGHGVFRRKYPNTRLDDISRALRLNPAWVRAARQQLIDEIKEYVSQVIAGESRPPLSNGDGVGLLGSGMFNGMDISGHDVLRGIYLGGLRDDTAIRFDMEQQYGITIGGGKCYLVNTSVMEGMGLNGDVLAHSSHEDMLEYYRDTGLIAADYGTDGGDLDYMYIRHRRGRGASDDAAIIAAGLIWGYGTAIGVFLSDAIDTLEKYVPVYSDQDDELAQFIAENYRALDVDKSNARQLAYYSAIPGKAPIDVPDSSLRHLMAINTNHDLTLIESHLLFIQGKRTPSIKMGIECTPSHDLYHYIKGRIITAPKEIRG
;
A
#
# COMPACT_ATOMS: atom_id res chain seq x y z
N MET A 1 20.83 12.93 30.10
CA MET A 1 19.61 12.11 29.91
C MET A 1 18.32 12.75 30.46
N GLN A 2 18.35 13.90 31.16
CA GLN A 2 17.15 14.62 31.63
C GLN A 2 16.71 15.82 30.76
N PHE A 3 17.49 16.22 29.76
CA PHE A 3 17.16 17.35 28.87
C PHE A 3 16.22 16.97 27.71
N LEU A 4 16.14 15.70 27.32
CA LEU A 4 15.28 15.22 26.22
C LEU A 4 13.79 15.14 26.60
N THR A 5 13.45 15.20 27.88
CA THR A 5 12.06 15.15 28.39
C THR A 5 11.38 16.51 28.40
N ALA A 6 12.13 17.63 28.41
CA ALA A 6 11.55 18.98 28.38
C ALA A 6 11.11 19.38 26.96
N ALA A 7 11.96 19.15 25.95
CA ALA A 7 11.63 19.42 24.55
C ALA A 7 10.43 18.58 24.05
N ARG A 8 10.27 17.35 24.53
CA ARG A 8 9.09 16.50 24.25
C ARG A 8 7.79 17.06 24.83
N ARG A 9 7.81 17.76 25.98
CA ARG A 9 6.61 18.38 26.57
C ARG A 9 6.20 19.66 25.84
N ASP A 10 7.16 20.43 25.35
CA ASP A 10 6.87 21.70 24.68
C ASP A 10 6.35 21.50 23.24
N ILE A 11 6.80 20.45 22.55
CA ILE A 11 6.20 20.01 21.27
C ILE A 11 4.74 19.55 21.50
N PHE A 12 4.48 18.77 22.55
CA PHE A 12 3.11 18.37 22.90
C PHE A 12 2.18 19.56 23.19
N ARG A 13 2.68 20.61 23.86
CA ARG A 13 1.88 21.83 24.11
C ARG A 13 1.69 22.70 22.86
N TYR A 14 2.67 22.72 21.95
CA TYR A 14 2.54 23.44 20.68
C TYR A 14 1.49 22.77 19.79
N ILE A 15 1.56 21.44 19.72
CA ILE A 15 0.59 20.58 19.06
C ILE A 15 -0.80 20.78 19.70
N GLU A 16 -0.98 20.60 21.01
CA GLU A 16 -2.28 20.84 21.67
C GLU A 16 -2.85 22.25 21.44
N ARG A 17 -2.00 23.29 21.42
CA ARG A 17 -2.44 24.67 21.14
C ARG A 17 -2.88 24.85 19.69
N PHE A 18 -2.17 24.24 18.74
CA PHE A 18 -2.55 24.21 17.32
C PHE A 18 -3.86 23.42 17.12
N TYR A 19 -3.98 22.26 17.75
CA TYR A 19 -5.18 21.41 17.74
C TYR A 19 -6.39 22.08 18.42
N SER A 20 -6.21 22.81 19.52
CA SER A 20 -7.33 23.53 20.18
C SER A 20 -7.87 24.70 19.34
N LYS A 21 -7.05 25.27 18.46
CA LYS A 21 -7.47 26.34 17.54
C LYS A 21 -8.20 25.78 16.32
N LEU A 22 -7.78 24.65 15.79
CA LEU A 22 -8.50 23.94 14.71
C LEU A 22 -9.83 23.35 15.21
N CYS A 23 -9.86 22.73 16.39
CA CYS A 23 -11.08 22.12 16.94
C CYS A 23 -12.12 23.14 17.45
N ARG A 24 -11.75 24.42 17.63
CA ARG A 24 -12.70 25.48 18.05
C ARG A 24 -13.44 26.13 16.87
N ALA A 25 -13.04 25.88 15.63
CA ALA A 25 -13.72 26.42 14.46
C ALA A 25 -15.01 25.65 14.11
N ASP A 26 -15.15 24.39 14.53
CA ASP A 26 -16.26 23.51 14.12
C ASP A 26 -17.20 23.05 15.23
N THR A 27 -17.18 23.69 16.41
CA THR A 27 -18.23 23.46 17.42
C THR A 27 -19.53 24.19 17.07
N VAL A 28 -20.14 23.81 15.96
CA VAL A 28 -21.59 23.91 15.80
C VAL A 28 -22.20 22.75 16.57
N LYS A 29 -23.02 23.09 17.57
CA LYS A 29 -23.90 22.16 18.27
C LYS A 29 -24.89 21.56 17.28
N GLU A 30 -24.54 20.44 16.66
CA GLU A 30 -25.52 19.58 16.01
C GLU A 30 -25.60 18.28 16.79
N GLY A 31 -26.81 17.98 17.27
CA GLY A 31 -27.13 16.68 17.83
C GLY A 31 -26.77 15.63 16.79
N ILE A 32 -25.81 14.78 17.13
CA ILE A 32 -25.42 13.64 16.30
C ILE A 32 -26.62 12.72 16.25
N ALA A 33 -27.48 12.92 15.24
CA ALA A 33 -28.24 11.84 14.67
C ALA A 33 -27.22 10.73 14.39
N MET A 34 -27.41 9.56 14.99
CA MET A 34 -26.64 8.37 14.61
C MET A 34 -26.87 8.20 13.11
N LYS A 35 -25.92 8.68 12.28
CA LYS A 35 -25.80 8.26 10.88
C LYS A 35 -25.90 6.75 10.91
N HIS A 36 -26.78 6.20 10.09
CA HIS A 36 -26.98 4.75 9.95
C HIS A 36 -25.60 4.08 9.92
N VAL A 37 -25.26 3.37 10.99
CA VAL A 37 -24.11 2.48 10.97
C VAL A 37 -24.46 1.44 9.93
N LEU A 38 -23.71 1.39 8.83
CA LEU A 38 -23.96 0.43 7.77
C LEU A 38 -24.04 -0.96 8.38
N SER A 39 -24.89 -1.80 7.79
CA SER A 39 -24.88 -3.21 8.15
C SER A 39 -23.45 -3.74 7.99
N HIS A 40 -22.99 -4.58 8.90
CA HIS A 40 -21.64 -5.16 8.84
C HIS A 40 -20.46 -4.18 9.02
N THR A 41 -20.64 -3.02 9.66
CA THR A 41 -19.54 -2.21 10.20
C THR A 41 -19.10 -2.71 11.57
N ALA A 42 -17.80 -2.73 11.85
CA ALA A 42 -17.24 -3.21 13.10
C ALA A 42 -17.58 -2.29 14.31
N PRO A 43 -17.89 -2.86 15.49
CA PRO A 43 -18.06 -2.08 16.72
C PRO A 43 -16.80 -1.29 17.12
N PHE A 44 -16.98 -0.08 17.65
CA PHE A 44 -15.87 0.83 17.98
C PHE A 44 -14.93 0.28 19.07
N ASP A 45 -15.47 -0.41 20.07
CA ASP A 45 -14.69 -1.04 21.13
C ASP A 45 -13.77 -2.14 20.58
N MET A 46 -14.27 -2.95 19.64
CA MET A 46 -13.46 -3.95 18.93
C MET A 46 -12.36 -3.30 18.11
N VAL A 47 -12.67 -2.25 17.35
CA VAL A 47 -11.67 -1.48 16.58
C VAL A 47 -10.56 -0.94 17.48
N GLN A 48 -10.93 -0.34 18.62
CA GLN A 48 -9.95 0.16 19.57
C GLN A 48 -9.11 -0.95 20.20
N GLU A 49 -9.72 -2.09 20.52
CA GLU A 49 -9.00 -3.24 21.08
C GLU A 49 -8.00 -3.83 20.08
N ASP A 50 -8.38 -3.98 18.81
CA ASP A 50 -7.51 -4.50 17.76
C ASP A 50 -6.31 -3.58 17.54
N PHE A 51 -6.56 -2.27 17.42
CA PHE A 51 -5.50 -1.28 17.26
C PHE A 51 -4.53 -1.31 18.44
N ARG A 52 -5.02 -1.35 19.68
CA ARG A 52 -4.15 -1.44 20.88
C ARG A 52 -3.30 -2.69 20.87
N LYS A 53 -3.87 -3.83 20.46
CA LYS A 53 -3.11 -5.08 20.35
C LYS A 53 -2.01 -4.97 19.30
N LEU A 54 -2.32 -4.46 18.11
CA LEU A 54 -1.34 -4.22 17.05
C LEU A 54 -0.22 -3.27 17.51
N ASP A 55 -0.56 -2.09 18.03
CA ASP A 55 0.38 -1.06 18.50
C ASP A 55 1.27 -1.54 19.67
N SER A 56 0.76 -2.46 20.50
CA SER A 56 1.53 -3.05 21.60
C SER A 56 2.46 -4.18 21.17
N ALA A 57 2.08 -4.92 20.12
CA ALA A 57 2.76 -6.14 19.69
C ALA A 57 3.77 -5.89 18.56
N LEU A 58 3.56 -4.83 17.77
CA LEU A 58 4.36 -4.54 16.58
C LEU A 58 5.12 -3.23 16.73
N ARG A 59 6.27 -3.18 16.08
CA ARG A 59 7.04 -1.96 15.83
C ARG A 59 7.43 -1.96 14.36
N LEU A 60 7.18 -0.86 13.68
CA LEU A 60 7.53 -0.64 12.29
C LEU A 60 8.82 0.20 12.24
N ARG A 61 9.65 -0.01 11.21
CA ARG A 61 10.85 0.80 10.97
C ARG A 61 10.45 2.15 10.35
N THR A 62 9.78 2.96 11.14
CA THR A 62 9.33 4.32 10.78
C THR A 62 9.15 5.17 12.05
N THR A 63 8.77 6.44 11.90
CA THR A 63 8.34 7.28 13.01
C THR A 63 7.01 6.78 13.57
N TRP A 64 6.73 7.09 14.83
CA TRP A 64 5.50 6.68 15.49
C TRP A 64 4.24 7.24 14.82
N ASP A 65 4.31 8.46 14.27
CA ASP A 65 3.17 9.07 13.59
C ASP A 65 2.81 8.30 12.31
N VAL A 66 3.81 7.91 11.51
CA VAL A 66 3.61 7.11 10.30
C VAL A 66 3.19 5.68 10.62
N GLU A 67 3.76 5.06 11.67
CA GLU A 67 3.35 3.74 12.15
C GLU A 67 1.83 3.67 12.36
N ARG A 68 1.25 4.68 13.02
CA ARG A 68 -0.20 4.73 13.24
C ARG A 68 -1.01 4.84 11.96
N LEU A 69 -0.55 5.62 10.97
CA LEU A 69 -1.21 5.76 9.67
C LEU A 69 -1.24 4.44 8.88
N ILE A 70 -0.21 3.60 9.05
CA ILE A 70 -0.14 2.28 8.43
C ILE A 70 -1.00 1.27 9.22
N LEU A 71 -0.96 1.29 10.56
CA LEU A 71 -1.68 0.32 11.39
C LEU A 71 -3.21 0.40 11.24
N ILE A 72 -3.78 1.58 10.99
CA ILE A 72 -5.24 1.69 10.77
C ILE A 72 -5.72 0.87 9.56
N GLN A 73 -4.88 0.71 8.53
CA GLN A 73 -5.17 -0.14 7.37
C GLN A 73 -5.25 -1.61 7.76
N SER A 74 -4.38 -2.05 8.67
CA SER A 74 -4.39 -3.43 9.16
C SER A 74 -5.63 -3.73 10.00
N VAL A 75 -6.11 -2.78 10.80
CA VAL A 75 -7.38 -2.93 11.52
C VAL A 75 -8.55 -3.08 10.55
N GLN A 76 -8.55 -2.34 9.43
CA GLN A 76 -9.56 -2.50 8.38
C GLN A 76 -9.52 -3.92 7.78
N GLY A 77 -8.33 -4.37 7.37
CA GLY A 77 -8.17 -5.72 6.82
C GLY A 77 -8.58 -6.80 7.81
N HIS A 78 -8.25 -6.66 9.10
CA HIS A 78 -8.70 -7.59 10.14
C HIS A 78 -10.22 -7.58 10.30
N ALA A 79 -10.85 -6.41 10.26
CA ALA A 79 -12.31 -6.30 10.35
C ALA A 79 -12.98 -6.96 9.15
N HIS A 80 -12.50 -6.69 7.93
CA HIS A 80 -13.05 -7.24 6.68
C HIS A 80 -12.95 -8.77 6.66
N GLU A 81 -11.81 -9.33 7.06
CA GLU A 81 -11.59 -10.78 7.02
C GLU A 81 -12.02 -11.53 8.29
N GLY A 82 -12.38 -10.82 9.35
CA GLY A 82 -12.69 -11.45 10.64
C GLY A 82 -11.44 -12.07 11.28
N HIS A 83 -10.32 -11.35 11.23
CA HIS A 83 -9.06 -11.68 11.90
C HIS A 83 -8.85 -10.83 13.16
N GLY A 84 -7.75 -11.08 13.89
CA GLY A 84 -7.40 -10.32 15.07
C GLY A 84 -8.44 -10.49 16.19
N VAL A 85 -8.99 -9.38 16.70
CA VAL A 85 -10.09 -9.44 17.67
C VAL A 85 -11.45 -9.70 17.04
N PHE A 86 -11.57 -9.48 15.73
CA PHE A 86 -12.81 -9.66 15.00
C PHE A 86 -13.02 -11.16 14.78
N ARG A 87 -14.06 -11.75 15.39
CA ARG A 87 -14.39 -13.20 15.25
C ARG A 87 -15.37 -13.49 14.10
N ARG A 88 -15.72 -12.45 13.35
CA ARG A 88 -16.60 -12.47 12.18
C ARG A 88 -16.22 -11.31 11.26
N LYS A 89 -16.61 -11.42 10.00
CA LYS A 89 -16.36 -10.39 8.98
C LYS A 89 -17.23 -9.14 9.19
N TYR A 90 -16.62 -8.00 8.95
CA TYR A 90 -17.24 -6.67 8.95
C TYR A 90 -16.83 -5.90 7.68
N PRO A 91 -17.21 -6.39 6.48
CA PRO A 91 -16.71 -5.89 5.19
C PRO A 91 -17.05 -4.42 4.87
N ASN A 92 -17.98 -3.81 5.61
CA ASN A 92 -18.36 -2.41 5.42
C ASN A 92 -17.66 -1.46 6.41
N THR A 93 -16.65 -1.95 7.14
CA THR A 93 -15.84 -1.11 8.04
C THR A 93 -14.92 -0.22 7.22
N ARG A 94 -15.07 1.11 7.33
CA ARG A 94 -14.24 2.08 6.62
C ARG A 94 -13.08 2.56 7.47
N LEU A 95 -12.05 3.09 6.83
CA LEU A 95 -10.96 3.79 7.54
C LEU A 95 -11.44 5.05 8.26
N ASP A 96 -12.53 5.64 7.77
CA ASP A 96 -13.26 6.73 8.41
C ASP A 96 -13.87 6.29 9.76
N ASP A 97 -14.45 5.09 9.83
CA ASP A 97 -14.98 4.51 11.07
C ASP A 97 -13.83 4.23 12.06
N ILE A 98 -12.73 3.66 11.55
CA ILE A 98 -11.54 3.34 12.35
C ILE A 98 -10.93 4.61 12.92
N SER A 99 -10.75 5.64 12.08
CA SER A 99 -10.23 6.95 12.50
C SER A 99 -11.08 7.54 13.62
N ARG A 100 -12.41 7.56 13.46
CA ARG A 100 -13.34 8.07 14.48
C ARG A 100 -13.32 7.24 15.77
N ALA A 101 -13.30 5.92 15.66
CA ALA A 101 -13.22 5.02 16.81
C ALA A 101 -11.94 5.26 17.62
N LEU A 102 -10.82 5.56 16.95
CA LEU A 102 -9.54 5.91 17.59
C LEU A 102 -9.45 7.39 18.02
N ARG A 103 -10.55 8.15 17.90
CA ARG A 103 -10.64 9.58 18.21
C ARG A 103 -9.65 10.44 17.40
N LEU A 104 -9.32 9.99 16.19
CA LEU A 104 -8.58 10.74 15.21
C LEU A 104 -9.52 11.58 14.35
N ASN A 105 -9.01 12.67 13.78
CA ASN A 105 -9.72 13.42 12.74
C ASN A 105 -9.49 12.75 11.38
N PRO A 106 -10.52 12.19 10.71
CA PRO A 106 -10.40 11.56 9.40
C PRO A 106 -9.70 12.44 8.35
N ALA A 107 -10.04 13.74 8.29
CA ALA A 107 -9.45 14.67 7.34
C ALA A 107 -7.93 14.84 7.55
N TRP A 108 -7.51 14.86 8.82
CA TRP A 108 -6.09 14.92 9.16
C TRP A 108 -5.36 13.63 8.76
N VAL A 109 -5.94 12.45 9.04
CA VAL A 109 -5.34 11.17 8.68
C VAL A 109 -5.15 11.07 7.17
N ARG A 110 -6.16 11.45 6.39
CA ARG A 110 -6.10 11.50 4.92
C ARG A 110 -5.01 12.45 4.43
N ALA A 111 -4.96 13.67 4.97
CA ALA A 111 -3.93 14.65 4.62
C ALA A 111 -2.53 14.16 4.98
N ALA A 112 -2.36 13.50 6.13
CA ALA A 112 -1.08 12.96 6.54
C ALA A 112 -0.60 11.80 5.66
N ARG A 113 -1.51 10.93 5.20
CA ARG A 113 -1.18 9.88 4.20
C ARG A 113 -0.82 10.50 2.85
N GLN A 114 -1.57 11.51 2.40
CA GLN A 114 -1.24 12.23 1.17
C GLN A 114 0.13 12.89 1.25
N GLN A 115 0.49 13.50 2.38
CA GLN A 115 1.80 14.09 2.56
C GLN A 115 2.94 13.09 2.36
N LEU A 116 2.79 11.84 2.81
CA LEU A 116 3.81 10.79 2.58
C LEU A 116 3.95 10.43 1.10
N ILE A 117 2.85 10.47 0.34
CA ILE A 117 2.88 10.28 -1.12
C ILE A 117 3.55 11.48 -1.79
N ASP A 118 3.20 12.69 -1.37
CA ASP A 118 3.73 13.93 -1.94
C ASP A 118 5.25 14.03 -1.73
N GLU A 119 5.78 13.57 -0.59
CA GLU A 119 7.23 13.46 -0.35
C GLU A 119 7.93 12.54 -1.37
N ILE A 120 7.29 11.43 -1.77
CA ILE A 120 7.82 10.55 -2.82
C ILE A 120 7.74 11.24 -4.20
N LYS A 121 6.64 11.95 -4.49
CA LYS A 121 6.49 12.73 -5.73
C LYS A 121 7.53 13.87 -5.82
N GLU A 122 7.87 14.48 -4.70
CA GLU A 122 8.93 15.49 -4.62
C GLU A 122 10.30 14.88 -4.94
N TYR A 123 10.62 13.72 -4.36
CA TYR A 123 11.83 12.96 -4.71
C TYR A 123 11.91 12.67 -6.22
N VAL A 124 10.80 12.19 -6.81
CA VAL A 124 10.73 11.95 -8.26
C VAL A 124 11.00 13.21 -9.07
N SER A 125 10.42 14.34 -8.65
CA SER A 125 10.59 15.63 -9.30
C SER A 125 12.04 16.12 -9.25
N GLN A 126 12.75 15.91 -8.14
CA GLN A 126 14.19 16.23 -8.02
C GLN A 126 15.03 15.43 -9.01
N VAL A 127 14.78 14.12 -9.15
CA VAL A 127 15.51 13.28 -10.12
C VAL A 127 15.25 13.74 -11.56
N ILE A 128 13.99 14.04 -11.90
CA ILE A 128 13.61 14.55 -13.22
C ILE A 128 14.26 15.91 -13.51
N ALA A 129 14.39 16.76 -12.50
CA ALA A 129 15.08 18.04 -12.60
C ALA A 129 16.60 17.93 -12.80
N GLY A 130 17.16 16.71 -12.75
CA GLY A 130 18.56 16.42 -13.04
C GLY A 130 19.40 16.08 -11.81
N GLU A 131 18.81 16.00 -10.62
CA GLU A 131 19.53 15.51 -9.45
C GLU A 131 19.76 13.99 -9.60
N SER A 132 21.00 13.58 -9.83
CA SER A 132 21.28 12.16 -10.11
C SER A 132 21.17 11.25 -8.88
N ARG A 133 21.36 11.81 -7.68
CA ARG A 133 21.44 11.08 -6.40
C ARG A 133 20.82 11.91 -5.26
N PRO A 134 19.57 12.38 -5.39
CA PRO A 134 18.91 13.06 -4.28
C PRO A 134 18.78 12.07 -3.11
N PRO A 135 18.84 12.56 -1.87
CA PRO A 135 18.63 11.72 -0.70
C PRO A 135 17.20 11.16 -0.70
N LEU A 136 17.03 9.90 -0.27
CA LEU A 136 15.72 9.28 -0.07
C LEU A 136 15.08 9.78 1.24
N SER A 137 14.91 11.10 1.35
CA SER A 137 14.37 11.80 2.51
C SER A 137 13.43 12.93 2.08
N ASN A 138 12.54 13.32 2.97
CA ASN A 138 11.70 14.50 2.80
C ASN A 138 12.51 15.81 3.00
N GLY A 139 11.82 16.96 2.85
CA GLY A 139 12.43 18.29 2.99
C GLY A 139 13.03 18.59 4.37
N ASP A 140 12.64 17.85 5.41
CA ASP A 140 13.22 17.96 6.76
C ASP A 140 14.45 17.06 6.98
N GLY A 141 14.87 16.32 5.96
CA GLY A 141 15.97 15.35 6.03
C GLY A 141 15.60 14.06 6.77
N VAL A 142 14.31 13.79 6.99
CA VAL A 142 13.82 12.51 7.52
C VAL A 142 13.63 11.55 6.35
N GLY A 143 14.16 10.33 6.45
CA GLY A 143 13.99 9.32 5.41
C GLY A 143 12.52 9.12 5.01
N LEU A 144 12.27 8.86 3.72
CA LEU A 144 10.91 8.69 3.17
C LEU A 144 10.10 7.68 4.00
N LEU A 145 8.78 7.89 4.07
CA LEU A 145 7.89 7.12 4.94
C LEU A 145 8.29 7.17 6.41
N GLY A 146 9.02 8.21 6.85
CA GLY A 146 9.57 8.31 8.20
C GLY A 146 10.63 7.24 8.53
N SER A 147 11.15 6.52 7.53
CA SER A 147 12.01 5.35 7.77
C SER A 147 13.48 5.71 7.80
N GLY A 148 14.12 5.39 8.92
CA GLY A 148 15.58 5.52 9.05
C GLY A 148 16.39 4.61 8.13
N MET A 149 15.77 3.61 7.48
CA MET A 149 16.48 2.71 6.58
C MET A 149 17.06 3.46 5.37
N PHE A 150 16.40 4.53 4.93
CA PHE A 150 16.83 5.33 3.79
C PHE A 150 17.98 6.31 4.09
N ASN A 151 18.29 6.52 5.37
CA ASN A 151 19.27 7.51 5.78
C ASN A 151 20.68 7.14 5.28
N GLY A 152 21.28 8.01 4.48
CA GLY A 152 22.66 7.83 3.98
C GLY A 152 22.80 6.75 2.91
N MET A 153 21.70 6.26 2.33
CA MET A 153 21.75 5.38 1.16
C MET A 153 22.27 6.15 -0.06
N ASP A 154 23.39 5.69 -0.62
CA ASP A 154 23.97 6.23 -1.87
C ASP A 154 23.43 5.45 -3.07
N ILE A 155 22.37 5.96 -3.68
CA ILE A 155 21.61 5.27 -4.75
C ILE A 155 21.36 6.23 -5.90
N SER A 156 21.41 5.71 -7.12
CA SER A 156 21.04 6.44 -8.33
C SER A 156 19.54 6.72 -8.36
N GLY A 157 19.15 7.99 -8.45
CA GLY A 157 17.74 8.39 -8.62
C GLY A 157 17.12 7.78 -9.87
N HIS A 158 17.91 7.60 -10.93
CA HIS A 158 17.49 6.91 -12.16
C HIS A 158 16.99 5.48 -11.88
N ASP A 159 17.69 4.71 -11.05
CA ASP A 159 17.28 3.34 -10.71
C ASP A 159 16.00 3.35 -9.86
N VAL A 160 15.84 4.33 -8.97
CA VAL A 160 14.61 4.48 -8.18
C VAL A 160 13.43 4.85 -9.07
N LEU A 161 13.59 5.76 -10.03
CA LEU A 161 12.54 6.08 -11.01
C LEU A 161 12.16 4.87 -11.85
N ARG A 162 13.14 4.06 -12.29
CA ARG A 162 12.89 2.79 -12.97
C ARG A 162 11.99 1.89 -12.13
N GLY A 163 12.27 1.80 -10.83
CA GLY A 163 11.49 1.00 -9.90
C GLY A 163 10.07 1.52 -9.69
N ILE A 164 9.89 2.83 -9.51
CA ILE A 164 8.56 3.45 -9.33
C ILE A 164 7.72 3.24 -10.59
N TYR A 165 8.31 3.45 -11.77
CA TYR A 165 7.64 3.22 -13.05
C TYR A 165 7.18 1.77 -13.21
N LEU A 166 8.08 0.81 -13.00
CA LEU A 166 7.74 -0.61 -13.13
C LEU A 166 6.75 -1.06 -12.06
N GLY A 167 6.88 -0.53 -10.84
CA GLY A 167 5.98 -0.76 -9.72
C GLY A 167 4.56 -0.35 -10.05
N GLY A 168 4.34 0.92 -10.43
CA GLY A 168 2.99 1.46 -10.64
C GLY A 168 2.28 0.82 -11.84
N LEU A 169 3.04 0.43 -12.87
CA LEU A 169 2.45 -0.24 -14.03
C LEU A 169 2.17 -1.73 -13.81
N ARG A 170 2.80 -2.41 -12.86
CA ARG A 170 2.64 -3.88 -12.74
C ARG A 170 1.22 -4.29 -12.33
N ASP A 171 0.53 -3.40 -11.64
CA ASP A 171 -0.79 -3.63 -11.07
C ASP A 171 -1.93 -3.21 -11.99
N ASP A 172 -1.60 -2.52 -13.10
CA ASP A 172 -2.53 -2.24 -14.18
C ASP A 172 -3.19 -3.53 -14.70
N THR A 173 -4.51 -3.48 -14.77
CA THR A 173 -5.32 -4.64 -15.13
C THR A 173 -5.07 -5.07 -16.57
N ALA A 174 -4.80 -4.13 -17.49
CA ALA A 174 -4.50 -4.47 -18.88
C ALA A 174 -3.14 -5.17 -19.01
N ILE A 175 -2.11 -4.70 -18.29
CA ILE A 175 -0.80 -5.37 -18.23
C ILE A 175 -0.92 -6.80 -17.67
N ARG A 176 -1.69 -7.00 -16.60
CA ARG A 176 -1.93 -8.33 -16.04
C ARG A 176 -2.64 -9.24 -17.04
N PHE A 177 -3.69 -8.76 -17.71
CA PHE A 177 -4.44 -9.55 -18.69
C PHE A 177 -3.65 -9.88 -19.95
N ASP A 178 -2.83 -8.95 -20.44
CA ASP A 178 -1.88 -9.22 -21.52
C ASP A 178 -0.98 -10.41 -21.16
N MET A 179 -0.48 -10.47 -19.92
CA MET A 179 0.36 -11.57 -19.43
C MET A 179 -0.38 -12.89 -19.26
N GLU A 180 -1.62 -12.86 -18.79
CA GLU A 180 -2.47 -14.06 -18.73
C GLU A 180 -2.66 -14.67 -20.12
N GLN A 181 -3.01 -13.83 -21.11
CA GLN A 181 -3.24 -14.28 -22.49
C GLN A 181 -1.95 -14.83 -23.12
N GLN A 182 -0.83 -14.14 -22.93
CA GLN A 182 0.42 -14.48 -23.59
C GLN A 182 1.06 -15.76 -23.01
N TYR A 183 0.94 -16.00 -21.70
CA TYR A 183 1.69 -17.05 -21.01
C TYR A 183 0.83 -18.11 -20.33
N GLY A 184 -0.51 -18.03 -20.46
CA GLY A 184 -1.43 -19.01 -19.88
C GLY A 184 -1.38 -19.06 -18.35
N ILE A 185 -1.02 -17.95 -17.71
CA ILE A 185 -1.09 -17.77 -16.25
C ILE A 185 -2.44 -17.16 -15.87
N THR A 186 -2.80 -17.24 -14.59
CA THR A 186 -3.99 -16.58 -14.04
C THR A 186 -3.60 -15.77 -12.83
N ILE A 187 -3.52 -14.47 -13.01
CA ILE A 187 -3.21 -13.45 -12.00
C ILE A 187 -4.51 -12.96 -11.38
N GLY A 188 -5.54 -12.70 -12.20
CA GLY A 188 -6.73 -11.95 -11.80
C GLY A 188 -6.42 -10.47 -11.61
N GLY A 189 -7.47 -9.71 -11.34
CA GLY A 189 -7.34 -8.26 -11.24
C GLY A 189 -8.67 -7.59 -10.96
N GLY A 190 -8.57 -6.29 -10.73
CA GLY A 190 -9.66 -5.43 -10.33
C GLY A 190 -9.10 -4.05 -10.05
N LYS A 191 -9.98 -3.12 -9.75
CA LYS A 191 -9.63 -1.72 -9.53
C LYS A 191 -10.46 -1.16 -8.37
N CYS A 192 -9.95 -0.14 -7.71
CA CYS A 192 -10.73 0.64 -6.77
C CYS A 192 -11.65 1.64 -7.51
N TYR A 193 -12.85 1.82 -6.96
CA TYR A 193 -13.87 2.76 -7.48
C TYR A 193 -14.49 3.54 -6.33
N LEU A 194 -15.03 4.72 -6.62
CA LEU A 194 -15.94 5.40 -5.69
C LEU A 194 -17.29 4.70 -5.70
N VAL A 195 -17.53 3.87 -4.69
CA VAL A 195 -18.73 3.07 -4.53
C VAL A 195 -19.76 3.79 -3.65
N ASN A 196 -20.97 3.98 -4.17
CA ASN A 196 -22.10 4.46 -3.38
C ASN A 196 -22.59 3.34 -2.46
N THR A 197 -22.28 3.47 -1.17
CA THR A 197 -22.57 2.43 -0.18
C THR A 197 -24.06 2.25 0.11
N SER A 198 -24.88 3.28 -0.04
CA SER A 198 -26.34 3.14 0.09
C SER A 198 -26.93 2.34 -1.07
N VAL A 199 -26.45 2.57 -2.29
CA VAL A 199 -26.83 1.77 -3.47
C VAL A 199 -26.34 0.33 -3.31
N MET A 200 -25.10 0.15 -2.86
CA MET A 200 -24.51 -1.17 -2.58
C MET A 200 -25.38 -2.01 -1.63
N GLU A 201 -25.79 -1.43 -0.49
CA GLU A 201 -26.68 -2.12 0.46
C GLU A 201 -28.06 -2.38 -0.15
N GLY A 202 -28.62 -1.43 -0.91
CA GLY A 202 -29.91 -1.58 -1.61
C GLY A 202 -29.90 -2.72 -2.64
N MET A 203 -28.74 -3.02 -3.22
CA MET A 203 -28.53 -4.15 -4.14
C MET A 203 -28.26 -5.48 -3.41
N GLY A 204 -28.20 -5.48 -2.08
CA GLY A 204 -27.82 -6.66 -1.30
C GLY A 204 -26.34 -7.03 -1.46
N LEU A 205 -25.50 -6.09 -1.90
CA LEU A 205 -24.06 -6.25 -2.03
C LEU A 205 -23.34 -5.75 -0.78
N ASN A 206 -22.08 -6.15 -0.61
CA ASN A 206 -21.17 -5.62 0.40
C ASN A 206 -19.72 -5.69 -0.11
N GLY A 207 -18.79 -5.13 0.65
CA GLY A 207 -17.36 -5.12 0.28
C GLY A 207 -16.76 -6.51 0.03
N ASP A 208 -17.19 -7.54 0.76
CA ASP A 208 -16.69 -8.92 0.59
C ASP A 208 -17.10 -9.49 -0.77
N VAL A 209 -18.36 -9.27 -1.19
CA VAL A 209 -18.85 -9.70 -2.50
C VAL A 209 -18.10 -8.99 -3.63
N LEU A 210 -17.90 -7.67 -3.51
CA LEU A 210 -17.17 -6.87 -4.50
C LEU A 210 -15.69 -7.29 -4.62
N ALA A 211 -15.04 -7.60 -3.50
CA ALA A 211 -13.62 -7.94 -3.46
C ALA A 211 -13.29 -9.39 -3.86
N HIS A 212 -14.24 -10.34 -3.76
CA HIS A 212 -13.97 -11.78 -3.95
C HIS A 212 -14.71 -12.44 -5.12
N SER A 213 -15.75 -11.81 -5.66
CA SER A 213 -16.46 -12.32 -6.84
C SER A 213 -15.94 -11.70 -8.13
N SER A 214 -16.21 -12.33 -9.28
CA SER A 214 -15.87 -11.77 -10.58
C SER A 214 -16.99 -10.82 -11.00
N HIS A 215 -16.65 -9.58 -11.36
CA HIS A 215 -17.62 -8.54 -11.72
C HIS A 215 -17.36 -7.88 -13.06
N GLU A 216 -16.43 -8.40 -13.87
CA GLU A 216 -16.07 -7.84 -15.20
C GLU A 216 -17.31 -7.54 -16.06
N ASP A 217 -18.23 -8.50 -16.17
CA ASP A 217 -19.47 -8.37 -16.97
C ASP A 217 -20.52 -7.44 -16.32
N MET A 218 -20.32 -7.00 -15.07
CA MET A 218 -21.27 -6.20 -14.29
C MET A 218 -20.86 -4.72 -14.18
N LEU A 219 -19.66 -4.35 -14.63
CA LEU A 219 -19.13 -2.99 -14.41
C LEU A 219 -19.99 -1.90 -15.06
N GLU A 220 -20.50 -2.13 -16.26
CA GLU A 220 -21.39 -1.17 -16.94
C GLU A 220 -22.73 -1.03 -16.19
N TYR A 221 -23.32 -2.16 -15.80
CA TYR A 221 -24.53 -2.17 -14.97
C TYR A 221 -24.33 -1.46 -13.62
N TYR A 222 -23.17 -1.61 -12.99
CA TYR A 222 -22.85 -0.91 -11.74
C TYR A 222 -22.72 0.61 -11.93
N ARG A 223 -22.26 1.07 -13.10
CA ARG A 223 -22.26 2.50 -13.42
C ARG A 223 -23.67 3.02 -13.65
N ASP A 224 -24.46 2.30 -14.45
CA ASP A 224 -25.84 2.68 -14.79
C ASP A 224 -26.77 2.73 -13.57
N THR A 225 -26.56 1.82 -12.61
CA THR A 225 -27.32 1.79 -11.35
C THR A 225 -26.82 2.80 -10.31
N GLY A 226 -25.69 3.48 -10.57
CA GLY A 226 -25.08 4.42 -9.66
C GLY A 226 -24.33 3.77 -8.48
N LEU A 227 -24.06 2.47 -8.55
CA LEU A 227 -23.18 1.79 -7.59
C LEU A 227 -21.76 2.33 -7.71
N ILE A 228 -21.21 2.36 -8.93
CA ILE A 228 -19.95 3.02 -9.24
C ILE A 228 -20.27 4.46 -9.61
N ALA A 229 -20.01 5.39 -8.69
CA ALA A 229 -20.27 6.82 -8.89
C ALA A 229 -19.20 7.46 -9.80
N ALA A 230 -17.95 7.02 -9.65
CA ALA A 230 -16.83 7.41 -10.49
C ALA A 230 -15.65 6.45 -10.28
N ASP A 231 -14.70 6.47 -11.19
CA ASP A 231 -13.41 5.79 -11.03
C ASP A 231 -12.55 6.50 -9.97
N TYR A 232 -12.59 7.84 -9.92
CA TYR A 232 -11.74 8.69 -9.08
C TYR A 232 -12.50 9.90 -8.53
N GLY A 233 -11.97 10.55 -7.51
CA GLY A 233 -12.51 11.81 -6.99
C GLY A 233 -12.46 11.96 -5.47
N THR A 234 -13.20 12.93 -4.94
CA THR A 234 -13.29 13.19 -3.51
C THR A 234 -14.33 12.30 -2.83
N ASP A 235 -14.16 12.06 -1.54
CA ASP A 235 -15.21 11.47 -0.71
C ASP A 235 -16.47 12.36 -0.71
N GLY A 236 -17.62 11.77 -1.05
CA GLY A 236 -18.94 12.39 -1.08
C GLY A 236 -19.82 12.06 0.14
N GLY A 237 -19.25 11.58 1.23
CA GLY A 237 -19.93 11.17 2.47
C GLY A 237 -20.48 9.74 2.42
N ASP A 238 -21.28 9.44 1.40
CA ASP A 238 -21.85 8.10 1.19
C ASP A 238 -21.03 7.26 0.18
N LEU A 239 -19.97 7.85 -0.36
CA LEU A 239 -19.00 7.19 -1.22
C LEU A 239 -17.89 6.56 -0.38
N ASP A 240 -17.41 5.40 -0.79
CA ASP A 240 -16.20 4.78 -0.25
C ASP A 240 -15.33 4.28 -1.40
N TYR A 241 -14.01 4.38 -1.27
CA TYR A 241 -13.09 3.93 -2.32
C TYR A 241 -12.83 2.43 -2.13
N MET A 242 -13.54 1.60 -2.89
CA MET A 242 -13.59 0.15 -2.67
C MET A 242 -13.07 -0.61 -3.88
N TYR A 243 -12.30 -1.65 -3.60
CA TYR A 243 -11.83 -2.59 -4.63
C TYR A 243 -12.98 -3.44 -5.17
N ILE A 244 -13.18 -3.40 -6.48
CA ILE A 244 -14.07 -4.30 -7.21
C ILE A 244 -13.21 -5.24 -8.05
N ARG A 245 -13.32 -6.54 -7.77
CA ARG A 245 -12.62 -7.57 -8.52
C ARG A 245 -13.29 -7.77 -9.88
N HIS A 246 -12.55 -7.47 -10.95
CA HIS A 246 -13.02 -7.74 -12.31
C HIS A 246 -12.97 -9.24 -12.58
N ARG A 247 -11.79 -9.83 -12.38
CA ARG A 247 -11.50 -11.24 -12.69
C ARG A 247 -10.86 -11.97 -11.52
N ARG A 248 -11.28 -13.21 -11.29
CA ARG A 248 -10.68 -14.09 -10.27
C ARG A 248 -9.29 -14.56 -10.66
N GLY A 249 -8.39 -14.54 -9.69
CA GLY A 249 -7.03 -15.07 -9.76
C GLY A 249 -6.35 -14.91 -8.40
N ARG A 250 -5.14 -15.48 -8.26
CA ARG A 250 -4.43 -15.49 -6.96
C ARG A 250 -3.70 -14.18 -6.65
N GLY A 251 -3.67 -13.23 -7.58
CA GLY A 251 -2.99 -11.95 -7.45
C GLY A 251 -1.52 -12.00 -7.87
N ALA A 252 -0.85 -10.91 -7.56
CA ALA A 252 0.59 -10.73 -7.65
C ALA A 252 1.14 -10.51 -6.24
N SER A 253 2.39 -10.91 -6.02
CA SER A 253 3.09 -10.79 -4.74
C SER A 253 3.99 -9.56 -4.75
N ASP A 254 3.80 -8.67 -3.78
CA ASP A 254 4.61 -7.46 -3.64
C ASP A 254 6.07 -7.81 -3.27
N ASP A 255 6.26 -8.81 -2.40
CA ASP A 255 7.58 -9.35 -2.05
C ASP A 255 8.31 -9.85 -3.32
N ALA A 256 7.62 -10.64 -4.15
CA ALA A 256 8.15 -11.18 -5.39
C ALA A 256 8.52 -10.07 -6.38
N ALA A 257 7.72 -9.02 -6.49
CA ALA A 257 7.99 -7.87 -7.35
C ALA A 257 9.28 -7.15 -6.92
N ILE A 258 9.42 -6.84 -5.63
CA ILE A 258 10.60 -6.15 -5.09
C ILE A 258 11.87 -6.98 -5.34
N ILE A 259 11.83 -8.28 -5.05
CA ILE A 259 12.98 -9.18 -5.21
C ILE A 259 13.34 -9.35 -6.69
N ALA A 260 12.35 -9.61 -7.56
CA ALA A 260 12.59 -9.79 -8.98
C ALA A 260 13.18 -8.51 -9.59
N ALA A 261 12.63 -7.35 -9.25
CA ALA A 261 13.13 -6.08 -9.73
C ALA A 261 14.59 -5.83 -9.31
N GLY A 262 14.91 -6.15 -8.05
CA GLY A 262 16.28 -6.06 -7.54
C GLY A 262 17.28 -6.97 -8.24
N LEU A 263 16.87 -8.19 -8.58
CA LEU A 263 17.72 -9.17 -9.25
C LEU A 263 17.94 -8.86 -10.74
N ILE A 264 16.97 -8.23 -11.40
CA ILE A 264 17.00 -7.96 -12.85
C ILE A 264 17.58 -6.57 -13.13
N TRP A 265 17.10 -5.54 -12.45
CA TRP A 265 17.43 -4.14 -12.70
C TRP A 265 18.17 -3.46 -11.54
N GLY A 266 18.55 -4.21 -10.51
CA GLY A 266 19.43 -3.75 -9.45
C GLY A 266 18.74 -3.11 -8.24
N TYR A 267 19.58 -2.80 -7.25
CA TYR A 267 19.18 -2.42 -5.90
C TYR A 267 18.26 -1.18 -5.82
N GLY A 268 18.56 -0.12 -6.58
CA GLY A 268 17.72 1.08 -6.59
C GLY A 268 16.32 0.82 -7.18
N THR A 269 16.23 -0.05 -8.19
CA THR A 269 14.95 -0.45 -8.79
C THR A 269 14.07 -1.18 -7.77
N ALA A 270 14.63 -2.06 -6.93
CA ALA A 270 13.86 -2.70 -5.86
C ALA A 270 13.28 -1.70 -4.86
N ILE A 271 14.02 -0.64 -4.52
CA ILE A 271 13.54 0.44 -3.65
C ILE A 271 12.41 1.21 -4.31
N GLY A 272 12.53 1.54 -5.60
CA GLY A 272 11.45 2.21 -6.32
C GLY A 272 10.17 1.37 -6.38
N VAL A 273 10.29 0.05 -6.58
CA VAL A 273 9.15 -0.88 -6.57
C VAL A 273 8.49 -0.94 -5.19
N PHE A 274 9.27 -0.90 -4.11
CA PHE A 274 8.75 -0.79 -2.74
C PHE A 274 8.06 0.56 -2.47
N LEU A 275 8.60 1.67 -2.98
CA LEU A 275 7.97 2.98 -2.82
C LEU A 275 6.65 3.07 -3.59
N SER A 276 6.55 2.45 -4.76
CA SER A 276 5.29 2.34 -5.52
C SER A 276 4.22 1.60 -4.71
N ASP A 277 4.58 0.45 -4.14
CA ASP A 277 3.70 -0.35 -3.28
C ASP A 277 3.22 0.43 -2.03
N ALA A 278 4.12 1.24 -1.46
CA ALA A 278 3.76 2.13 -0.38
C ALA A 278 2.74 3.20 -0.81
N ILE A 279 2.84 3.73 -2.05
CA ILE A 279 1.86 4.66 -2.61
C ILE A 279 0.50 3.97 -2.77
N ASP A 280 0.40 2.82 -3.45
CA ASP A 280 -0.86 2.04 -3.61
C ASP A 280 -1.50 1.72 -2.24
N THR A 281 -0.68 1.41 -1.24
CA THR A 281 -1.19 1.23 0.11
C THR A 281 -1.75 2.53 0.69
N LEU A 282 -1.02 3.63 0.61
CA LEU A 282 -1.36 4.91 1.24
C LEU A 282 -2.56 5.60 0.58
N GLU A 283 -2.67 5.55 -0.74
CA GLU A 283 -3.70 6.24 -1.54
C GLU A 283 -5.13 5.70 -1.33
N LYS A 284 -5.27 4.49 -0.78
CA LYS A 284 -6.57 3.91 -0.39
C LYS A 284 -7.32 4.75 0.64
N TYR A 285 -6.68 5.77 1.24
CA TYR A 285 -7.32 6.69 2.17
C TYR A 285 -6.67 8.08 2.20
N VAL A 286 -6.97 8.86 1.16
CA VAL A 286 -6.48 10.23 0.95
C VAL A 286 -7.66 11.20 0.69
N PRO A 287 -7.42 12.51 0.55
CA PRO A 287 -8.49 13.48 0.27
C PRO A 287 -9.11 13.33 -1.13
N VAL A 288 -8.30 12.95 -2.13
CA VAL A 288 -8.71 12.73 -3.52
C VAL A 288 -8.24 11.36 -3.97
N TYR A 289 -9.17 10.43 -4.11
CA TYR A 289 -8.90 9.07 -4.55
C TYR A 289 -8.56 9.05 -6.03
N SER A 290 -7.47 8.35 -6.33
CA SER A 290 -6.84 8.19 -7.64
C SER A 290 -5.99 6.93 -7.61
N ASP A 291 -5.40 6.57 -8.75
CA ASP A 291 -4.41 5.51 -8.91
C ASP A 291 -3.03 6.18 -8.96
N GLN A 292 -2.58 6.73 -7.82
CA GLN A 292 -1.48 7.72 -7.79
C GLN A 292 -0.12 7.11 -8.11
N ASP A 293 0.07 5.82 -7.91
CA ASP A 293 1.28 5.12 -8.31
C ASP A 293 1.34 4.90 -9.84
N ASP A 294 0.23 4.53 -10.50
CA ASP A 294 0.12 4.54 -11.97
C ASP A 294 0.29 5.96 -12.53
N GLU A 295 -0.40 6.96 -11.97
CA GLU A 295 -0.26 8.36 -12.40
C GLU A 295 1.20 8.84 -12.30
N LEU A 296 1.90 8.47 -11.22
CA LEU A 296 3.31 8.79 -11.05
C LEU A 296 4.20 8.03 -12.05
N ALA A 297 3.87 6.77 -12.36
CA ALA A 297 4.56 6.02 -13.40
C ALA A 297 4.38 6.67 -14.79
N GLN A 298 3.16 7.09 -15.16
CA GLN A 298 2.93 7.83 -16.41
C GLN A 298 3.71 9.15 -16.43
N PHE A 299 3.69 9.89 -15.32
CA PHE A 299 4.44 11.14 -15.19
C PHE A 299 5.95 10.93 -15.42
N ILE A 300 6.53 9.88 -14.83
CA ILE A 300 7.94 9.51 -15.06
C ILE A 300 8.18 9.19 -16.54
N ALA A 301 7.31 8.41 -17.18
CA ALA A 301 7.45 8.04 -18.58
C ALA A 301 7.44 9.26 -19.53
N GLU A 302 6.60 10.25 -19.23
CA GLU A 302 6.47 11.47 -20.01
C GLU A 302 7.66 12.43 -19.82
N ASN A 303 8.20 12.50 -18.60
CA ASN A 303 9.15 13.55 -18.21
C ASN A 303 10.60 13.06 -18.07
N TYR A 304 10.83 11.74 -18.05
CA TYR A 304 12.17 11.16 -17.87
C TYR A 304 12.55 10.20 -19.02
N ARG A 305 13.03 10.76 -20.12
CA ARG A 305 13.37 9.99 -21.34
C ARG A 305 14.51 8.99 -21.18
N ALA A 306 15.31 9.12 -20.12
CA ALA A 306 16.45 8.26 -19.86
C ALA A 306 16.09 6.98 -19.10
N LEU A 307 14.80 6.68 -18.87
CA LEU A 307 14.32 5.61 -18.00
C LEU A 307 14.75 4.18 -18.39
N ASP A 308 15.13 3.98 -19.66
CA ASP A 308 15.65 2.74 -20.27
C ASP A 308 14.85 1.43 -20.04
N VAL A 309 13.62 1.56 -19.54
CA VAL A 309 12.59 0.50 -19.49
C VAL A 309 11.28 0.99 -20.07
N ASP A 310 10.41 0.05 -20.43
CA ASP A 310 9.09 0.32 -20.99
C ASP A 310 8.00 -0.63 -20.43
N LYS A 311 6.80 -0.58 -21.03
CA LYS A 311 5.67 -1.45 -20.64
C LYS A 311 5.97 -2.94 -20.84
N SER A 312 6.92 -3.32 -21.69
CA SER A 312 7.38 -4.71 -21.81
C SER A 312 8.09 -5.15 -20.53
N ASN A 313 8.92 -4.30 -19.94
CA ASN A 313 9.55 -4.59 -18.65
C ASN A 313 8.53 -4.64 -17.50
N ALA A 314 7.50 -3.79 -17.53
CA ALA A 314 6.40 -3.88 -16.55
C ALA A 314 5.65 -5.21 -16.65
N ARG A 315 5.37 -5.68 -17.87
CA ARG A 315 4.83 -7.03 -18.14
C ARG A 315 5.73 -8.15 -17.62
N GLN A 316 7.04 -8.04 -17.81
CA GLN A 316 8.00 -8.99 -17.25
C GLN A 316 7.91 -9.03 -15.71
N LEU A 317 7.86 -7.85 -15.06
CA LEU A 317 7.72 -7.76 -13.62
C LEU A 317 6.40 -8.39 -13.14
N ALA A 318 5.28 -8.09 -13.81
CA ALA A 318 3.98 -8.70 -13.53
C ALA A 318 4.01 -10.24 -13.66
N TYR A 319 4.73 -10.78 -14.66
CA TYR A 319 4.95 -12.22 -14.78
C TYR A 319 5.75 -12.78 -13.59
N TYR A 320 6.81 -12.10 -13.15
CA TYR A 320 7.65 -12.58 -12.05
C TYR A 320 6.94 -12.50 -10.69
N SER A 321 6.09 -11.51 -10.49
CA SER A 321 5.32 -11.32 -9.26
C SER A 321 4.02 -12.15 -9.20
N ALA A 322 3.48 -12.60 -10.34
CA ALA A 322 2.27 -13.40 -10.38
C ALA A 322 2.34 -14.66 -9.50
N ILE A 323 1.28 -14.89 -8.70
CA ILE A 323 1.13 -16.07 -7.84
C ILE A 323 0.48 -17.21 -8.64
N PRO A 324 1.23 -18.23 -9.12
CA PRO A 324 0.64 -19.26 -9.96
C PRO A 324 -0.22 -20.22 -9.13
N GLY A 325 -1.24 -20.80 -9.76
CA GLY A 325 -2.10 -21.81 -9.12
C GLY A 325 -1.35 -23.03 -8.56
N LYS A 326 -0.19 -23.37 -9.15
CA LYS A 326 0.65 -24.52 -8.78
C LYS A 326 2.08 -24.08 -8.45
N ALA A 327 2.26 -23.09 -7.57
CA ALA A 327 3.60 -22.77 -7.06
C ALA A 327 4.11 -23.87 -6.10
N PRO A 328 5.43 -24.10 -6.06
CA PRO A 328 6.05 -25.07 -5.15
C PRO A 328 6.10 -24.57 -3.68
N ILE A 329 5.75 -23.31 -3.47
CA ILE A 329 5.65 -22.64 -2.17
C ILE A 329 4.34 -21.87 -2.11
N ASP A 330 3.87 -21.54 -0.91
CA ASP A 330 2.87 -20.49 -0.74
C ASP A 330 3.57 -19.15 -0.92
N VAL A 331 3.49 -18.60 -2.13
CA VAL A 331 4.12 -17.30 -2.46
C VAL A 331 3.46 -16.24 -1.58
N PRO A 332 4.21 -15.59 -0.67
CA PRO A 332 3.65 -14.63 0.26
C PRO A 332 3.25 -13.34 -0.45
N ASP A 333 2.34 -12.60 0.16
CA ASP A 333 1.99 -11.26 -0.27
C ASP A 333 1.93 -10.33 0.94
N SER A 334 3.08 -9.73 1.25
CA SER A 334 3.27 -8.94 2.46
C SER A 334 2.79 -7.50 2.26
N SER A 335 1.68 -7.13 2.90
CA SER A 335 1.27 -5.72 3.03
C SER A 335 2.42 -4.81 3.51
N LEU A 336 2.37 -3.51 3.22
CA LEU A 336 3.31 -2.51 3.73
C LEU A 336 3.66 -2.64 5.23
N ARG A 337 2.67 -2.94 6.09
CA ARG A 337 2.90 -3.20 7.52
C ARG A 337 3.89 -4.34 7.75
N HIS A 338 3.71 -5.47 7.07
CA HIS A 338 4.57 -6.64 7.21
C HIS A 338 5.96 -6.38 6.66
N LEU A 339 6.07 -5.69 5.51
CA LEU A 339 7.35 -5.28 4.93
C LEU A 339 8.16 -4.43 5.90
N MET A 340 7.51 -3.49 6.61
CA MET A 340 8.15 -2.55 7.54
C MET A 340 8.25 -3.04 8.99
N ALA A 341 7.64 -4.17 9.34
CA ALA A 341 7.65 -4.67 10.72
C ALA A 341 9.05 -5.14 11.14
N ILE A 342 9.52 -4.69 12.30
CA ILE A 342 10.81 -5.07 12.85
C ILE A 342 10.70 -6.49 13.42
N ASN A 343 11.48 -7.40 12.85
CA ASN A 343 11.71 -8.71 13.44
C ASN A 343 12.65 -8.57 14.64
N THR A 344 12.13 -8.69 15.86
CA THR A 344 12.90 -8.48 17.09
C THR A 344 14.02 -9.50 17.31
N ASN A 345 13.99 -10.66 16.65
CA ASN A 345 15.04 -11.66 16.78
C ASN A 345 16.30 -11.28 16.00
N HIS A 346 16.17 -10.40 15.00
CA HIS A 346 17.24 -10.04 14.08
C HIS A 346 17.47 -8.53 13.97
N ASP A 347 16.58 -7.72 14.55
CA ASP A 347 16.52 -6.26 14.36
C ASP A 347 16.58 -5.86 12.88
N LEU A 348 15.79 -6.57 12.06
CA LEU A 348 15.64 -6.32 10.64
C LEU A 348 14.17 -6.37 10.26
N THR A 349 13.76 -5.53 9.33
CA THR A 349 12.47 -5.66 8.66
C THR A 349 12.54 -6.65 7.50
N LEU A 350 11.38 -7.03 6.98
CA LEU A 350 11.33 -7.89 5.81
C LEU A 350 11.89 -7.20 4.57
N ILE A 351 11.55 -5.91 4.36
CA ILE A 351 12.12 -5.14 3.25
C ILE A 351 13.65 -5.01 3.38
N GLU A 352 14.19 -4.75 4.58
CA GLU A 352 15.64 -4.73 4.81
C GLU A 352 16.29 -6.08 4.46
N SER A 353 15.62 -7.20 4.77
CA SER A 353 16.09 -8.54 4.40
C SER A 353 16.07 -8.77 2.89
N HIS A 354 15.05 -8.33 2.17
CA HIS A 354 15.00 -8.40 0.70
C HIS A 354 16.14 -7.62 0.07
N LEU A 355 16.32 -6.38 0.53
CA LEU A 355 17.35 -5.46 0.07
C LEU A 355 18.77 -6.01 0.30
N LEU A 356 19.03 -6.58 1.48
CA LEU A 356 20.31 -7.25 1.77
C LEU A 356 20.54 -8.48 0.88
N PHE A 357 19.50 -9.28 0.63
CA PHE A 357 19.60 -10.44 -0.26
C PHE A 357 19.95 -10.02 -1.70
N ILE A 358 19.31 -8.97 -2.22
CA ILE A 358 19.58 -8.41 -3.56
C ILE A 358 21.05 -7.98 -3.68
N GLN A 359 21.62 -7.41 -2.62
CA GLN A 359 23.04 -7.03 -2.55
C GLN A 359 24.00 -8.22 -2.37
N GLY A 360 23.51 -9.46 -2.41
CA GLY A 360 24.32 -10.67 -2.20
C GLY A 360 24.80 -10.84 -0.75
N LYS A 361 24.21 -10.12 0.20
CA LYS A 361 24.54 -10.25 1.63
C LYS A 361 23.78 -11.45 2.21
N ARG A 362 24.35 -12.03 3.27
CA ARG A 362 23.66 -13.07 4.04
C ARG A 362 22.57 -12.43 4.87
N THR A 363 21.40 -13.04 4.87
CA THR A 363 20.22 -12.58 5.62
C THR A 363 19.65 -13.71 6.45
N PRO A 364 19.06 -13.42 7.62
CA PRO A 364 18.30 -14.41 8.35
C PRO A 364 17.05 -14.81 7.57
N SER A 365 16.59 -16.05 7.80
CA SER A 365 15.31 -16.49 7.27
C SER A 365 14.17 -15.92 8.12
N ILE A 366 13.39 -15.01 7.54
CA ILE A 366 12.26 -14.34 8.18
C ILE A 366 10.97 -14.94 7.62
N LYS A 367 9.99 -15.24 8.48
CA LYS A 367 8.67 -15.69 8.04
C LYS A 367 7.87 -14.50 7.50
N MET A 368 7.31 -14.66 6.31
CA MET A 368 6.64 -13.61 5.54
C MET A 368 5.13 -13.82 5.50
N GLY A 369 4.40 -12.71 5.35
CA GLY A 369 2.96 -12.71 5.17
C GLY A 369 2.18 -13.47 6.23
N ILE A 370 0.95 -13.84 5.87
CA ILE A 370 0.08 -14.71 6.68
C ILE A 370 0.48 -16.17 6.47
N GLU A 371 1.02 -16.48 5.29
CA GLU A 371 1.47 -17.79 4.83
C GLU A 371 2.61 -18.34 5.69
N CYS A 372 3.32 -17.46 6.42
CA CYS A 372 4.48 -17.80 7.23
C CYS A 372 5.62 -18.43 6.43
N THR A 373 5.68 -18.17 5.12
CA THR A 373 6.71 -18.70 4.21
C THR A 373 8.08 -18.14 4.60
N PRO A 374 9.13 -18.97 4.72
CA PRO A 374 10.49 -18.50 4.99
C PRO A 374 11.06 -17.68 3.82
N SER A 375 11.71 -16.54 4.11
CA SER A 375 12.24 -15.62 3.08
C SER A 375 13.20 -16.27 2.10
N HIS A 376 14.00 -17.22 2.56
CA HIS A 376 14.92 -17.97 1.69
C HIS A 376 14.19 -18.83 0.66
N ASP A 377 13.02 -19.38 0.99
CA ASP A 377 12.24 -20.18 0.04
C ASP A 377 11.72 -19.32 -1.11
N LEU A 378 11.24 -18.11 -0.80
CA LEU A 378 10.86 -17.12 -1.81
C LEU A 378 12.06 -16.69 -2.66
N TYR A 379 13.21 -16.42 -2.04
CA TYR A 379 14.44 -16.05 -2.76
C TYR A 379 14.86 -17.12 -3.77
N HIS A 380 14.81 -18.39 -3.38
CA HIS A 380 15.08 -19.52 -4.27
C HIS A 380 14.03 -19.64 -5.36
N TYR A 381 12.75 -19.49 -5.02
CA TYR A 381 11.65 -19.52 -5.97
C TYR A 381 11.79 -18.44 -7.04
N ILE A 382 12.04 -17.18 -6.67
CA ILE A 382 12.15 -16.06 -7.63
C ILE A 382 13.39 -16.24 -8.53
N LYS A 383 14.54 -16.63 -7.98
CA LYS A 383 15.71 -16.98 -8.81
C LYS A 383 15.40 -18.08 -9.81
N GLY A 384 14.74 -19.15 -9.37
CA GLY A 384 14.30 -20.23 -10.24
C GLY A 384 13.33 -19.75 -11.32
N ARG A 385 12.37 -18.91 -10.97
CA ARG A 385 11.38 -18.34 -11.88
C ARG A 385 12.03 -17.47 -12.95
N ILE A 386 13.00 -16.64 -12.59
CA ILE A 386 13.77 -15.82 -13.54
C ILE A 386 14.56 -16.70 -14.53
N ILE A 387 15.26 -17.73 -14.02
CA ILE A 387 16.06 -18.63 -14.86
C ILE A 387 15.19 -19.44 -15.85
N THR A 388 14.02 -19.87 -15.39
CA THR A 388 13.12 -20.77 -16.14
C THR A 388 12.07 -20.03 -16.97
N ALA A 389 12.02 -18.70 -16.89
CA ALA A 389 11.07 -17.92 -17.65
C ALA A 389 11.23 -18.10 -19.18
N PRO A 390 10.13 -17.96 -19.95
CA PRO A 390 10.19 -17.94 -21.41
C PRO A 390 11.25 -16.96 -21.92
N LYS A 391 11.87 -17.23 -23.06
CA LYS A 391 12.95 -16.37 -23.59
C LYS A 391 12.45 -14.95 -23.82
N GLU A 392 11.20 -14.82 -24.23
CA GLU A 392 10.49 -13.58 -24.50
C GLU A 392 10.31 -12.71 -23.24
N ILE A 393 10.31 -13.33 -22.05
CA ILE A 393 10.23 -12.65 -20.74
C ILE A 393 11.62 -12.28 -20.19
N ARG A 394 12.68 -12.97 -20.63
CA ARG A 394 14.04 -12.72 -20.09
C ARG A 394 14.73 -11.50 -20.69
N GLY A 395 14.20 -10.94 -21.78
CA GLY A 395 14.85 -9.86 -22.54
C GLY A 395 15.88 -10.42 -23.51
#